data_AF-A0A4Z0CDG0-F1
#
_entry.id   AF-A0A4Z0CDG0-F1
#
_cell.length_a   1.000
_cell.length_b   1.000
_cell.length_c   1.000
_cell.angle_alpha   90.00
_cell.angle_beta   90.00
_cell.angle_gamma   90.00
#
_symmetry.space_group_name_H-M   'P 1'
#
loop_
_entity.id
_entity.type
_entity.pdbx_description
1 polymer ?
#
loop_
_entity_poly.entity_id
_entity_poly.type
_entity_poly.pdbx_seq_one_letter_code
_entity_poly.pdbx_strand_id
1 'polypeptide(L)'
;MDAVAARLKAQAPDVAVECAFLELQAPDLPAALAKLSGSGVSQVTVLPMFLGVGKHAREDLPQLVSAARARHPGVRIDVLPPVGEHAAVLDLLALLAVQGSQT
;
A
#
# COMPACT_ATOMS: atom_id res chain seq x y z
N MET A 1 1.37 2.20 -9.56
CA MET A 1 1.51 1.16 -8.53
C MET A 1 2.46 0.05 -8.96
N ASP A 2 2.28 -0.52 -10.15
CA ASP A 2 3.10 -1.65 -10.62
C ASP A 2 4.61 -1.38 -10.68
N ALA A 3 5.00 -0.16 -11.02
CA ALA A 3 6.41 0.27 -11.01
C ALA A 3 7.04 0.22 -9.60
N VAL A 4 6.25 0.46 -8.54
CA VAL A 4 6.70 0.35 -7.14
C VAL A 4 6.75 -1.12 -6.75
N ALA A 5 5.72 -1.91 -7.07
CA ALA A 5 5.70 -3.34 -6.80
C ALA A 5 6.87 -4.09 -7.46
N ALA A 6 7.22 -3.73 -8.71
CA ALA A 6 8.36 -4.29 -9.42
C ALA A 6 9.69 -3.96 -8.71
N ARG A 7 9.86 -2.72 -8.23
CA ARG A 7 11.05 -2.32 -7.46
C ARG A 7 11.14 -3.02 -6.12
N LEU A 8 10.01 -3.19 -5.41
CA LEU A 8 9.97 -3.96 -4.17
C LEU A 8 10.41 -5.40 -4.39
N LYS A 9 9.89 -6.08 -5.42
CA LYS A 9 10.30 -7.45 -5.76
C LYS A 9 11.77 -7.55 -6.13
N ALA A 10 12.33 -6.54 -6.80
CA ALA A 10 13.75 -6.51 -7.13
C ALA A 10 14.64 -6.29 -5.88
N GLN A 11 14.18 -5.47 -4.92
CA GLN A 11 14.93 -5.15 -3.70
C GLN A 11 14.79 -6.21 -2.60
N ALA A 12 13.64 -6.89 -2.55
CA ALA A 12 13.32 -7.92 -1.58
C ALA A 12 12.59 -9.10 -2.27
N PRO A 13 13.32 -9.99 -2.96
CA PRO A 13 12.74 -11.09 -3.73
C PRO A 13 11.91 -12.07 -2.90
N ASP A 14 12.24 -12.22 -1.62
CA ASP A 14 11.56 -13.14 -0.68
C ASP A 14 10.27 -12.55 -0.09
N VAL A 15 9.96 -11.28 -0.37
CA VAL A 15 8.75 -10.62 0.13
C VAL A 15 7.63 -10.77 -0.90
N ALA A 16 6.52 -11.37 -0.47
CA ALA A 16 5.30 -11.42 -1.26
C ALA A 16 4.69 -10.01 -1.41
N VAL A 17 4.43 -9.60 -2.64
CA VAL A 17 3.92 -8.26 -2.95
C VAL A 17 2.68 -8.37 -3.85
N GLU A 18 1.57 -7.79 -3.38
CA GLU A 18 0.34 -7.65 -4.14
C GLU A 18 -0.08 -6.17 -4.20
N CYS A 19 -0.48 -5.75 -5.41
CA CYS A 19 -1.15 -4.49 -5.63
C CYS A 19 -2.63 -4.64 -5.23
N ALA A 20 -3.23 -3.66 -4.57
CA ALA A 20 -4.65 -3.62 -4.25
C ALA A 20 -5.24 -2.24 -4.54
N PHE A 21 -6.47 -2.19 -5.05
CA PHE A 21 -7.17 -0.96 -5.39
C PHE A 21 -8.48 -0.86 -4.59
N LEU A 22 -8.85 0.35 -4.17
CA LEU A 22 -10.10 0.55 -3.42
C LEU A 22 -11.32 0.61 -4.34
N GLU A 23 -11.14 1.08 -5.58
CA GLU A 23 -12.21 1.23 -6.57
C GLU A 23 -11.66 1.02 -7.98
N LEU A 24 -12.58 0.86 -8.95
CA LEU A 24 -12.36 0.91 -10.41
C LEU A 24 -11.46 -0.17 -11.03
N GLN A 25 -10.65 -0.86 -10.24
CA GLN A 25 -9.68 -1.83 -10.74
C GLN A 25 -9.52 -3.02 -9.79
N ALA A 26 -9.20 -4.18 -10.35
CA ALA A 26 -8.89 -5.40 -9.61
C ALA A 26 -7.37 -5.65 -9.56
N PRO A 27 -6.87 -6.37 -8.53
CA PRO A 27 -7.63 -6.91 -7.41
C PRO A 27 -7.97 -5.84 -6.36
N ASP A 28 -9.10 -6.04 -5.67
CA ASP A 28 -9.44 -5.23 -4.51
C ASP A 28 -8.61 -5.64 -3.27
N LEU A 29 -8.68 -4.84 -2.20
CA LEU A 29 -7.93 -5.12 -0.98
C LEU A 29 -8.28 -6.49 -0.35
N PRO A 30 -9.57 -6.88 -0.22
CA PRO A 30 -9.93 -8.22 0.25
C PRO A 30 -9.32 -9.36 -0.59
N ALA A 31 -9.36 -9.28 -1.92
CA ALA A 31 -8.82 -10.30 -2.80
C ALA A 31 -7.29 -10.39 -2.71
N ALA A 32 -6.60 -9.24 -2.66
CA ALA A 32 -5.15 -9.19 -2.49
C ALA A 32 -4.71 -9.81 -1.14
N LEU A 33 -5.43 -9.50 -0.05
CA LEU A 33 -5.15 -10.06 1.27
C LEU A 33 -5.44 -11.56 1.35
N ALA A 34 -6.51 -12.03 0.70
CA ALA A 34 -6.81 -13.45 0.62
C ALA A 34 -5.71 -14.22 -0.12
N LYS A 35 -5.20 -13.65 -1.21
CA LYS A 35 -4.08 -14.23 -1.97
C LYS A 35 -2.80 -14.32 -1.14
N LEU A 36 -2.44 -13.24 -0.44
CA LEU A 36 -1.26 -13.23 0.46
C LEU A 36 -1.43 -14.20 1.63
N SER A 37 -2.60 -14.24 2.26
CA SER A 37 -2.87 -15.17 3.36
C SER A 37 -2.79 -16.63 2.92
N GLY A 38 -3.20 -16.93 1.68
CA GLY A 38 -3.08 -18.26 1.08
C GLY A 38 -1.65 -18.69 0.77
N SER A 39 -0.68 -17.77 0.73
CA SER A 39 0.74 -18.08 0.51
C SER A 39 1.53 -18.31 1.80
N GLY A 40 0.86 -18.46 2.95
CA GLY A 40 1.49 -18.83 4.22
C GLY A 40 2.20 -17.69 4.95
N VAL A 41 1.94 -16.43 4.58
CA VAL A 41 2.48 -15.28 5.31
C VAL A 41 1.82 -15.15 6.68
N SER A 42 2.61 -14.81 7.70
CA SER A 42 2.11 -14.53 9.06
C SER A 42 1.86 -13.04 9.31
N GLN A 43 2.41 -12.17 8.45
CA GLN A 43 2.29 -10.72 8.55
C GLN A 43 2.10 -10.09 7.17
N VAL A 44 1.20 -9.11 7.08
CA VAL A 44 0.99 -8.27 5.90
C VAL A 44 1.02 -6.80 6.33
N THR A 45 1.77 -5.99 5.58
CA THR A 45 1.79 -4.54 5.76
C THR A 45 1.10 -3.88 4.58
N VAL A 46 0.09 -3.06 4.86
CA VAL A 46 -0.62 -2.25 3.86
C VAL A 46 -0.03 -0.84 3.84
N LEU A 47 0.52 -0.43 2.69
CA LEU A 47 0.99 0.93 2.45
C LEU A 47 -0.01 1.68 1.55
N PRO A 48 -0.75 2.67 2.08
CA PRO A 48 -1.70 3.43 1.26
C PRO A 48 -0.97 4.37 0.29
N MET A 49 -1.18 4.20 -1.01
CA MET A 49 -0.52 4.96 -2.07
C MET A 49 -1.21 6.32 -2.36
N PHE A 50 -1.59 7.06 -1.32
CA PHE A 50 -2.21 8.38 -1.42
C PHE A 50 -1.23 9.50 -1.06
N LEU A 51 -1.06 10.48 -1.96
CA LEU A 51 -0.25 11.70 -1.69
C LEU A 51 -1.06 12.79 -0.98
N GLY A 52 -2.36 12.84 -1.24
CA GLY A 52 -3.31 13.71 -0.57
C GLY A 52 -4.58 12.92 -0.31
N VAL A 53 -5.39 13.36 0.65
CA VAL A 53 -6.48 12.57 1.18
C VAL A 53 -7.75 12.77 0.36
N GLY A 54 -8.14 11.76 -0.43
CA GLY A 54 -9.54 11.64 -0.82
C GLY A 54 -10.34 11.16 0.39
N LYS A 55 -11.40 11.88 0.77
CA LYS A 55 -12.23 11.59 1.97
C LYS A 55 -12.61 10.10 2.07
N HIS A 56 -13.03 9.51 0.95
CA HIS A 56 -13.44 8.11 0.86
C HIS A 56 -12.33 7.13 1.29
N ALA A 57 -11.11 7.30 0.78
CA ALA A 57 -10.01 6.39 1.11
C ALA A 57 -9.63 6.37 2.61
N ARG A 58 -9.78 7.50 3.32
CA ARG A 58 -9.51 7.58 4.77
C ARG A 58 -10.59 6.91 5.61
N GLU A 59 -11.84 6.90 5.14
CA GLU A 59 -12.98 6.32 5.86
C GLU A 59 -13.18 4.83 5.52
N ASP A 60 -12.90 4.43 4.28
CA ASP A 60 -13.15 3.07 3.78
C ASP A 60 -12.03 2.11 4.13
N LEU A 61 -10.76 2.55 4.07
CA LEU A 61 -9.61 1.68 4.34
C LEU A 61 -9.64 1.07 5.75
N PRO A 62 -9.93 1.82 6.83
CA PRO A 62 -10.04 1.23 8.17
C PRO A 62 -11.10 0.14 8.26
N GLN A 63 -12.23 0.30 7.57
CA GLN A 63 -13.33 -0.68 7.56
C GLN A 63 -12.92 -1.94 6.82
N LEU A 64 -12.30 -1.80 5.64
CA LEU A 64 -11.80 -2.92 4.85
C LEU A 64 -10.72 -3.71 5.60
N VAL A 65 -9.80 -3.02 6.27
CA VAL A 65 -8.76 -3.66 7.08
C VAL A 65 -9.36 -4.37 8.30
N SER A 66 -10.33 -3.76 8.97
CA SER A 66 -11.04 -4.41 10.09
C SER A 66 -11.72 -5.71 9.64
N ALA A 67 -12.44 -5.66 8.52
CA ALA A 67 -13.07 -6.85 7.94
C ALA A 67 -12.04 -7.92 7.54
N ALA A 68 -10.90 -7.52 6.98
CA ALA A 68 -9.84 -8.45 6.61
C ALA A 68 -9.21 -9.12 7.83
N ARG A 69 -8.96 -8.38 8.92
CA ARG A 69 -8.45 -8.93 10.18
C ARG A 69 -9.41 -9.99 10.76
N ALA A 70 -10.71 -9.76 10.67
CA ALA A 70 -11.71 -10.73 11.10
C ALA A 70 -11.72 -12.00 10.22
N ARG A 71 -11.46 -11.87 8.91
CA ARG A 71 -11.40 -13.00 7.97
C ARG A 71 -10.10 -13.80 8.05
N HIS A 72 -9.00 -13.18 8.49
CA HIS A 72 -7.67 -13.77 8.55
C HIS A 72 -7.05 -13.66 9.96
N PRO A 73 -7.64 -14.29 10.99
CA PRO A 73 -7.19 -14.13 12.38
C PRO A 73 -5.76 -14.62 12.66
N GLY A 74 -5.23 -15.50 11.79
CA GLY A 74 -3.84 -15.99 11.89
C GLY A 74 -2.80 -15.09 11.21
N VAL A 75 -3.22 -13.98 10.57
CA VAL A 75 -2.34 -13.06 9.86
C VAL A 75 -2.37 -11.70 10.55
N ARG A 76 -1.21 -11.22 10.96
CA ARG A 76 -1.07 -9.86 11.49
C ARG A 76 -1.14 -8.87 10.33
N ILE A 77 -2.13 -7.97 10.34
CA ILE A 77 -2.30 -6.94 9.31
C ILE A 77 -2.00 -5.57 9.92
N ASP A 78 -0.88 -4.96 9.51
CA ASP A 78 -0.49 -3.61 9.91
C ASP A 78 -0.76 -2.62 8.76
N VAL A 79 -1.12 -1.38 9.08
CA VAL A 79 -1.37 -0.32 8.09
C VAL A 79 -0.41 0.83 8.38
N LEU A 80 0.37 1.22 7.38
CA LEU A 80 1.27 2.36 7.48
C LEU A 80 0.52 3.67 7.21
N PRO A 81 1.07 4.83 7.63
CA PRO A 81 0.58 6.11 7.14
C PRO A 81 0.59 6.15 5.60
N PRO A 82 -0.34 6.88 4.96
CA PRO A 82 -0.32 7.08 3.52
C PRO A 82 1.01 7.67 3.05
N VAL A 83 1.47 7.32 1.85
CA VAL A 83 2.78 7.77 1.32
C VAL A 83 2.99 9.28 1.37
N GLY A 84 1.94 10.09 1.21
CA GLY A 84 1.99 11.55 1.31
C GLY A 84 2.30 12.10 2.70
N GLU A 85 2.25 11.27 3.75
CA GLU A 85 2.57 11.65 5.13
C GLU A 85 3.99 11.24 5.53
N HIS A 86 4.74 10.55 4.66
CA HIS A 86 6.13 10.14 4.93
C HIS A 86 7.11 11.26 4.55
N ALA A 87 7.95 11.68 5.51
CA ALA A 87 8.95 12.74 5.30
C ALA A 87 9.83 12.48 4.07
N ALA A 88 10.31 11.25 3.86
CA ALA A 88 11.14 10.89 2.71
C ALA A 88 10.44 11.13 1.35
N VAL A 89 9.12 10.99 1.29
CA VAL A 89 8.35 11.29 0.07
C VAL A 89 8.23 12.79 -0.12
N LEU A 90 7.95 13.54 0.95
CA LEU A 90 7.88 15.00 0.91
C LEU A 90 9.22 15.62 0.49
N ASP A 91 10.33 15.13 1.06
CA ASP A 91 11.69 15.56 0.72
C ASP A 91 12.02 15.27 -0.75
N LEU A 92 11.65 14.09 -1.25
CA LEU A 92 11.84 13.72 -2.65
C LEU A 92 11.04 14.63 -3.59
N LEU A 93 9.77 14.92 -3.26
CA LEU A 93 8.95 15.82 -4.07
C LEU A 93 9.53 17.22 -4.11
N ALA A 94 10.00 17.74 -2.97
CA ALA A 94 10.65 19.04 -2.90
C ALA A 94 11.94 19.06 -3.75
N LEU A 95 12.77 18.02 -3.67
CA LEU A 95 13.98 17.88 -4.48
C LEU A 95 13.66 17.90 -5.99
N LEU A 96 12.67 17.11 -6.41
CA LEU A 96 12.26 17.02 -7.82
C LEU A 96 11.74 18.37 -8.35
N ALA A 97 10.99 19.11 -7.54
CA ALA A 97 10.48 20.43 -7.92
C ALA A 97 11.61 21.45 -8.18
N VAL A 98 12.64 21.45 -7.34
CA VAL A 98 13.82 22.31 -7.52
C VAL A 98 14.61 21.92 -8.77
N GLN A 99 14.81 20.63 -9.01
CA GLN A 99 15.50 20.14 -10.22
C GLN A 99 14.76 20.55 -11.51
N GLY A 100 13.43 20.47 -11.51
CA GLY A 100 12.61 20.89 -12.65
C GLY A 100 12.64 22.38 -12.94
N SER A 101 13.05 23.21 -11.97
CA SER A 101 13.15 24.68 -12.12
C SER A 101 14.51 25.14 -12.66
N GLN A 102 15.46 24.23 -12.84
CA GLN A 102 16.84 24.50 -13.29
C GLN A 102 17.04 24.16 -14.78
N THR A 103 15.96 24.11 -15.56
CA THR A 103 15.96 23.94 -17.04
C THR A 103 15.37 25.17 -17.70
#